data_AF-A0A6N2K7N9-F1
#
_entry.id   AF-A0A6N2K7N9-F1
#
_cell.length_a   1.000
_cell.length_b   1.000
_cell.length_c   1.000
_cell.angle_alpha   90.00
_cell.angle_beta   90.00
_cell.angle_gamma   90.00
#
_symmetry.space_group_name_H-M   'P 1'
#
loop_
_entity.id
_entity.type
_entity.pdbx_description
1 polymer ?
#
loop_
_entity_poly.entity_id
_entity_poly.type
_entity_poly.pdbx_seq_one_letter_code
_entity_poly.pdbx_strand_id
1 'polypeptide(L)'
;MQLKLVDAIKEAGNVKRFLPSEFGMDPSKMEHALAPGRESFDQKMIVRKAIEDAKIPFTYVSANCFAGYFVGSLSQLDTLIPPKDKVRIYGDGNAKVVYMEGDDIATYAIKAIDDPRTLNTTLYTRPPENILSQGQLVEIWEKLSGKKLEKIYIPGEDFLASMKGMDYVAQAGMGHFYHIFYEGCLTNFEIGEDGEEASNLYPEE
;
A
#
# COMPACT_ATOMS: atom_id res chain seq x y z
N MET A 1 16.89 -7.34 1.61
CA MET A 1 16.37 -8.19 0.51
C MET A 1 16.33 -9.66 0.96
N GLN A 2 15.32 -10.44 0.56
CA GLN A 2 15.01 -11.77 1.13
C GLN A 2 15.66 -12.97 0.41
N LEU A 3 16.62 -12.77 -0.49
CA LEU A 3 17.18 -13.83 -1.34
C LEU A 3 17.74 -15.03 -0.56
N LYS A 4 18.44 -14.80 0.56
CA LYS A 4 18.96 -15.89 1.41
C LYS A 4 17.85 -16.79 1.97
N LEU A 5 16.67 -16.21 2.25
CA LEU A 5 15.52 -16.96 2.72
C LEU A 5 14.91 -17.78 1.57
N VAL A 6 14.86 -17.23 0.36
CA VAL A 6 14.44 -17.95 -0.85
C VAL A 6 15.34 -19.17 -1.09
N ASP A 7 16.66 -19.01 -0.99
CA ASP A 7 17.62 -20.11 -1.14
C ASP A 7 17.39 -21.21 -0.10
N ALA A 8 17.20 -20.83 1.17
CA ALA A 8 16.95 -21.78 2.25
C ALA A 8 15.61 -22.53 2.09
N ILE A 9 14.55 -21.84 1.65
CA ILE A 9 13.24 -22.46 1.37
C ILE A 9 13.37 -23.48 0.24
N LYS A 10 14.08 -23.12 -0.83
CA LYS A 10 14.35 -24.00 -1.97
C LYS A 10 15.13 -25.25 -1.55
N GLU A 11 16.17 -25.08 -0.74
CA GLU A 11 16.99 -26.19 -0.22
C GLU A 11 16.18 -27.14 0.68
N ALA A 12 15.34 -26.59 1.55
CA ALA A 12 14.51 -27.38 2.46
C ALA A 12 13.42 -28.18 1.74
N GLY A 13 12.81 -27.62 0.68
CA GLY A 13 11.86 -28.31 -0.20
C GLY A 13 10.53 -28.72 0.44
N ASN A 14 10.26 -28.31 1.69
CA ASN A 14 9.10 -28.73 2.48
C ASN A 14 8.08 -27.61 2.77
N VAL A 15 8.42 -26.35 2.47
CA VAL A 15 7.52 -25.19 2.64
C VAL A 15 6.38 -25.24 1.62
N LYS A 16 5.15 -25.11 2.10
CA LYS A 16 3.93 -25.21 1.28
C LYS A 16 3.44 -23.87 0.72
N ARG A 17 3.82 -22.77 1.37
CA ARG A 17 3.54 -21.41 0.94
C ARG A 17 4.56 -20.46 1.55
N PHE A 18 5.04 -19.51 0.74
CA PHE A 18 5.87 -18.41 1.19
C PHE A 18 5.19 -17.07 0.87
N LEU A 19 5.00 -16.25 1.91
CA LEU A 19 4.53 -14.87 1.77
C LEU A 19 5.74 -13.96 2.01
N PRO A 20 6.36 -13.38 0.95
CA PRO A 20 7.46 -12.44 1.13
C PRO A 20 6.97 -11.11 1.72
N SER A 21 7.92 -10.23 2.06
CA SER A 21 7.65 -8.92 2.66
C SER A 21 7.09 -7.95 1.62
N GLU A 22 5.79 -8.07 1.34
CA GLU A 22 5.03 -7.28 0.36
C GLU A 22 4.29 -6.12 1.05
N PHE A 23 3.11 -6.38 1.61
CA PHE A 23 2.34 -5.55 2.54
C PHE A 23 2.39 -4.04 2.24
N GLY A 24 2.03 -3.65 1.02
CA GLY A 24 1.97 -2.26 0.60
C GLY A 24 1.34 -2.13 -0.79
N MET A 25 1.90 -1.24 -1.62
CA MET A 25 1.59 -1.19 -3.06
C MET A 25 2.08 -2.46 -3.77
N ASP A 26 1.41 -2.86 -4.85
CA ASP A 26 1.90 -3.94 -5.70
C ASP A 26 3.10 -3.45 -6.55
N PRO A 27 4.35 -3.88 -6.27
CA PRO A 27 5.52 -3.49 -7.05
C PRO A 27 5.41 -3.83 -8.53
N SER A 28 4.60 -4.83 -8.93
CA SER A 28 4.42 -5.18 -10.34
C SER A 28 3.73 -4.08 -11.16
N LYS A 29 3.06 -3.14 -10.50
CA LYS A 29 2.35 -1.99 -11.11
C LYS A 29 3.11 -0.68 -10.99
N MET A 30 4.35 -0.72 -10.50
CA MET A 30 5.12 0.48 -10.12
C MET A 30 6.41 0.66 -10.91
N GLU A 31 6.49 0.16 -12.15
CA GLU A 31 7.67 0.33 -13.01
C GLU A 31 8.00 1.81 -13.26
N HIS A 32 6.97 2.66 -13.35
CA HIS A 32 7.09 4.11 -13.57
C HIS A 32 7.37 4.92 -12.29
N ALA A 33 7.59 4.27 -11.15
CA ALA A 33 7.77 4.96 -9.88
C ALA A 33 8.94 5.95 -9.89
N LEU A 34 8.81 7.04 -9.14
CA LEU A 34 9.83 8.07 -9.00
C LEU A 34 11.02 7.54 -8.19
N ALA A 35 12.23 7.82 -8.66
CA ALA A 35 13.43 7.67 -7.84
C ALA A 35 13.45 8.75 -6.75
N PRO A 36 13.92 8.43 -5.52
CA PRO A 36 14.51 7.16 -5.11
C PRO A 36 13.51 6.07 -4.65
N GLY A 37 12.22 6.38 -4.52
CA GLY A 37 11.20 5.44 -4.04
C GLY A 37 11.08 4.16 -4.89
N ARG A 38 11.36 4.25 -6.19
CA ARG A 38 11.37 3.12 -7.13
C ARG A 38 12.24 1.95 -6.71
N GLU A 39 13.40 2.21 -6.10
CA GLU A 39 14.37 1.17 -5.73
C GLU A 39 13.72 0.08 -4.86
N SER A 40 12.81 0.47 -3.97
CA SER A 40 12.10 -0.47 -3.10
C SER A 40 11.21 -1.44 -3.87
N PHE A 41 10.58 -1.01 -4.98
CA PHE A 41 9.80 -1.89 -5.85
C PHE A 41 10.69 -2.82 -6.65
N ASP A 42 11.78 -2.30 -7.21
CA ASP A 42 12.74 -3.10 -7.99
C ASP A 42 13.33 -4.24 -7.12
N GLN A 43 13.70 -3.94 -5.87
CA GLN A 43 14.18 -4.94 -4.91
C GLN A 43 13.13 -6.03 -4.60
N LYS A 44 11.84 -5.66 -4.49
CA LYS A 44 10.75 -6.64 -4.32
C LYS A 44 10.56 -7.49 -5.57
N MET A 45 10.60 -6.90 -6.76
CA MET A 45 10.50 -7.64 -8.03
C MET A 45 11.64 -8.64 -8.21
N ILE A 46 12.86 -8.31 -7.78
CA ILE A 46 13.99 -9.25 -7.73
C ILE A 46 13.66 -10.46 -6.84
N VAL A 47 13.04 -10.23 -5.68
CA VAL A 47 12.63 -11.31 -4.78
C VAL A 47 11.51 -12.15 -5.39
N ARG A 48 10.47 -11.52 -5.96
CA ARG A 48 9.37 -12.23 -6.65
C ARG A 48 9.90 -13.14 -7.75
N LYS A 49 10.77 -12.61 -8.60
CA LYS A 49 11.44 -13.38 -9.65
C LYS A 49 12.22 -14.58 -9.09
N ALA A 50 12.96 -14.40 -8.00
CA ALA A 50 13.71 -15.49 -7.39
C ALA A 50 12.81 -16.60 -6.82
N ILE A 51 11.66 -16.24 -6.24
CA ILE A 51 10.64 -17.18 -5.76
C ILE A 51 10.06 -17.99 -6.92
N GLU A 52 9.67 -17.32 -7.99
CA GLU A 52 9.08 -17.91 -9.19
C GLU A 52 10.08 -18.83 -9.93
N ASP A 53 11.31 -18.36 -10.16
CA ASP A 53 12.39 -19.15 -10.79
C ASP A 53 12.74 -20.40 -9.96
N ALA A 54 12.64 -20.30 -8.62
CA ALA A 54 12.82 -21.42 -7.70
C ALA A 54 11.60 -22.35 -7.61
N LYS A 55 10.47 -22.00 -8.25
CA LYS A 55 9.18 -22.71 -8.17
C LYS A 55 8.68 -22.90 -6.74
N ILE A 56 8.94 -21.93 -5.88
CA ILE A 56 8.45 -21.92 -4.50
C ILE A 56 6.97 -21.50 -4.53
N PRO A 57 6.05 -22.28 -3.92
CA PRO A 57 4.66 -21.86 -3.77
C PRO A 57 4.54 -20.53 -3.02
N PHE A 58 3.81 -19.56 -3.56
CA PHE A 58 3.78 -18.20 -2.98
C PHE A 58 2.39 -17.58 -2.90
N THR A 59 2.28 -16.51 -2.11
CA THR A 59 1.19 -15.52 -2.20
C THR A 59 1.81 -14.14 -1.97
N TYR A 60 1.57 -13.20 -2.87
CA TYR A 60 1.99 -11.80 -2.68
C TYR A 60 0.83 -11.01 -2.08
N VAL A 61 1.00 -10.42 -0.90
CA VAL A 61 -0.08 -9.66 -0.24
C VAL A 61 0.10 -8.16 -0.51
N SER A 62 -0.78 -7.59 -1.33
CA SER A 62 -0.88 -6.15 -1.61
C SER A 62 -1.87 -5.52 -0.62
N ALA A 63 -1.33 -5.03 0.49
CA ALA A 63 -2.09 -4.58 1.66
C ALA A 63 -2.49 -3.09 1.63
N ASN A 64 -2.07 -2.33 0.61
CA ASN A 64 -2.32 -0.90 0.48
C ASN A 64 -1.78 -0.07 1.67
N CYS A 65 -2.54 0.90 2.19
CA CYS A 65 -2.14 1.79 3.28
C CYS A 65 -2.60 1.27 4.64
N PHE A 66 -1.66 1.04 5.57
CA PHE A 66 -2.02 0.70 6.96
C PHE A 66 -2.71 1.89 7.65
N ALA A 67 -3.90 1.68 8.20
CA ALA A 67 -4.68 2.73 8.85
C ALA A 67 -3.89 3.40 9.99
N GLY A 68 -3.15 2.63 10.78
CA GLY A 68 -2.28 3.15 11.84
C GLY A 68 -1.21 4.17 11.40
N TYR A 69 -0.77 4.13 10.13
CA TYR A 69 0.18 5.12 9.59
C TYR A 69 -0.49 6.31 8.91
N PHE A 70 -1.66 6.10 8.32
CA PHE A 70 -2.30 7.10 7.46
C PHE A 70 -3.56 7.72 8.07
N VAL A 71 -4.48 6.92 8.61
CA VAL A 71 -5.80 7.40 9.05
C VAL A 71 -5.69 8.32 10.26
N GLY A 72 -4.86 7.94 11.24
CA GLY A 72 -4.71 8.69 12.50
C GLY A 72 -4.27 10.15 12.30
N SER A 73 -3.49 10.43 11.27
CA SER A 73 -3.03 11.79 10.96
C SER A 73 -3.83 12.48 9.86
N LEU A 74 -4.86 11.87 9.29
CA LEU A 74 -5.49 12.32 8.02
C LEU A 74 -4.50 12.36 6.85
N SER A 75 -3.60 11.38 6.84
CA SER A 75 -2.51 11.20 5.89
C SER A 75 -1.55 12.39 5.85
N GLN A 76 -1.37 13.13 6.95
CA GLN A 76 -0.38 14.20 6.99
C GLN A 76 1.03 13.64 7.18
N LEU A 77 2.00 14.18 6.44
CA LEU A 77 3.41 13.76 6.50
C LEU A 77 4.16 14.21 7.78
N ASP A 78 3.69 15.26 8.45
CA ASP A 78 4.41 15.93 9.55
C ASP A 78 3.85 15.64 10.95
N THR A 79 2.82 14.80 11.05
CA THR A 79 2.17 14.46 12.33
C THR A 79 1.59 13.05 12.30
N LEU A 80 1.49 12.42 13.48
CA LEU A 80 0.82 11.14 13.69
C LEU A 80 -0.60 11.29 14.27
N ILE A 81 -0.97 12.51 14.63
CA ILE A 81 -2.28 12.85 15.19
C ILE A 81 -3.02 13.79 14.23
N PRO A 82 -4.37 13.83 14.26
CA PRO A 82 -5.11 14.62 13.29
C PRO A 82 -4.90 16.11 13.58
N PRO A 83 -4.68 16.94 12.54
CA PRO A 83 -4.48 18.35 12.73
C PRO A 83 -5.73 19.02 13.30
N LYS A 84 -5.52 20.07 14.10
CA LYS A 84 -6.62 20.75 14.81
C LYS A 84 -7.26 21.86 14.01
N ASP A 85 -6.51 22.58 13.16
CA ASP A 85 -6.98 23.82 12.52
C ASP A 85 -6.89 23.76 11.00
N LYS A 86 -5.74 23.33 10.46
CA LYS A 86 -5.44 23.31 9.02
C LYS A 86 -5.05 21.92 8.58
N VAL A 87 -5.51 21.51 7.41
CA VAL A 87 -5.14 20.22 6.80
C VAL A 87 -4.63 20.45 5.39
N ARG A 88 -3.52 19.79 5.05
CA ARG A 88 -3.00 19.78 3.68
C ARG A 88 -3.69 18.66 2.90
N ILE A 89 -4.26 19.02 1.76
CA ILE A 89 -4.87 18.09 0.81
C ILE A 89 -3.91 17.93 -0.37
N TYR A 90 -3.57 16.70 -0.68
CA TYR A 90 -2.70 16.39 -1.83
C TYR A 90 -3.52 16.41 -3.12
N GLY A 91 -3.09 17.21 -4.09
CA GLY A 91 -3.81 17.40 -5.34
C GLY A 91 -5.15 18.08 -5.10
N ASP A 92 -6.22 17.48 -5.62
CA ASP A 92 -7.60 17.88 -5.36
C ASP A 92 -8.27 17.07 -4.22
N GLY A 93 -7.55 16.09 -3.65
CA GLY A 93 -8.04 15.20 -2.59
C GLY A 93 -9.05 14.15 -3.05
N ASN A 94 -9.22 13.92 -4.36
CA ASN A 94 -10.20 12.99 -4.92
C ASN A 94 -9.63 11.64 -5.33
N ALA A 95 -8.30 11.53 -5.50
CA ALA A 95 -7.65 10.25 -5.77
C ALA A 95 -8.05 9.20 -4.72
N LYS A 96 -8.45 8.02 -5.20
CA LYS A 96 -8.89 6.94 -4.33
C LYS A 96 -7.69 6.20 -3.73
N VAL A 97 -7.82 5.92 -2.45
CA VAL A 97 -6.84 5.26 -1.59
C VAL A 97 -7.57 4.13 -0.88
N VAL A 98 -6.82 3.12 -0.43
CA VAL A 98 -7.38 2.00 0.35
C VAL A 98 -6.69 1.95 1.70
N TYR A 99 -7.46 2.13 2.77
CA TYR A 99 -6.97 2.12 4.14
C TYR A 99 -7.33 0.79 4.81
N MET A 100 -6.34 0.04 5.27
CA MET A 100 -6.53 -1.27 5.86
C MET A 100 -6.04 -1.29 7.30
N GLU A 101 -6.82 -1.84 8.22
CA GLU A 101 -6.33 -2.00 9.58
C GLU A 101 -5.30 -3.13 9.68
N GLY A 102 -4.28 -2.93 10.51
CA GLY A 102 -3.17 -3.87 10.65
C GLY A 102 -3.60 -5.28 11.04
N ASP A 103 -4.57 -5.39 11.94
CA ASP A 103 -5.11 -6.68 12.39
C ASP A 103 -5.87 -7.40 11.26
N ASP A 104 -6.63 -6.67 10.43
CA ASP A 104 -7.34 -7.25 9.28
C ASP A 104 -6.35 -7.73 8.21
N ILE A 105 -5.29 -6.97 7.94
CA ILE A 105 -4.21 -7.40 7.03
C ILE A 105 -3.60 -8.72 7.52
N ALA A 106 -3.37 -8.85 8.83
CA ALA A 106 -2.84 -10.08 9.42
C ALA A 106 -3.84 -11.23 9.28
N THR A 107 -5.13 -10.99 9.54
CA THR A 107 -6.19 -11.99 9.38
C THR A 107 -6.26 -12.51 7.95
N TYR A 108 -6.32 -11.61 6.96
CA TYR A 108 -6.34 -11.99 5.55
C TYR A 108 -5.07 -12.75 5.12
N ALA A 109 -3.90 -12.32 5.60
CA ALA A 109 -2.65 -13.01 5.31
C ALA A 109 -2.65 -14.44 5.88
N ILE A 110 -3.16 -14.65 7.10
CA ILE A 110 -3.28 -15.97 7.73
C ILE A 110 -4.31 -16.84 7.01
N LYS A 111 -5.47 -16.31 6.63
CA LYS A 111 -6.47 -17.07 5.86
C LYS A 111 -5.92 -17.54 4.51
N ALA A 112 -5.07 -16.74 3.88
CA ALA A 112 -4.50 -17.06 2.59
C ALA A 112 -3.46 -18.19 2.62
N ILE A 113 -2.77 -18.46 3.73
CA ILE A 113 -1.59 -19.35 3.73
C ILE A 113 -1.87 -20.76 3.18
N ASP A 114 -3.04 -21.31 3.50
CA ASP A 114 -3.46 -22.67 3.13
C ASP A 114 -4.64 -22.68 2.14
N ASP A 115 -5.14 -21.51 1.75
CA ASP A 115 -6.22 -21.41 0.77
C ASP A 115 -5.68 -21.73 -0.64
N PRO A 116 -6.21 -22.74 -1.35
CA PRO A 116 -5.75 -23.07 -2.69
C PRO A 116 -6.06 -21.96 -3.72
N ARG A 117 -7.06 -21.11 -3.48
CA ARG A 117 -7.42 -19.99 -4.37
C ARG A 117 -6.32 -18.93 -4.40
N THR A 118 -5.52 -18.83 -3.34
CA THR A 118 -4.45 -17.83 -3.22
C THR A 118 -3.06 -18.39 -3.56
N LEU A 119 -2.98 -19.61 -4.09
CA LEU A 119 -1.72 -20.24 -4.47
C LEU A 119 -1.17 -19.60 -5.75
N ASN A 120 0.07 -19.11 -5.68
CA ASN A 120 0.80 -18.48 -6.77
C ASN A 120 0.09 -17.26 -7.38
N THR A 121 -0.62 -16.49 -6.55
CA THR A 121 -1.34 -15.28 -6.95
C THR A 121 -0.92 -14.06 -6.13
N THR A 122 -1.37 -12.88 -6.56
CA THR A 122 -1.36 -11.67 -5.73
C THR A 122 -2.71 -11.50 -5.05
N LEU A 123 -2.73 -11.50 -3.72
CA LEU A 123 -3.91 -11.18 -2.92
C LEU A 123 -3.93 -9.69 -2.62
N TYR A 124 -4.98 -8.99 -3.08
CA TYR A 124 -5.24 -7.59 -2.79
C TYR A 124 -6.25 -7.46 -1.65
N THR A 125 -6.08 -6.48 -0.78
CA THR A 125 -7.06 -6.16 0.26
C THR A 125 -7.71 -4.81 -0.05
N ARG A 126 -8.82 -4.82 -0.80
CA ARG A 126 -9.56 -3.62 -1.25
C ARG A 126 -11.06 -3.70 -0.89
N PRO A 127 -11.41 -3.83 0.40
CA PRO A 127 -12.81 -3.80 0.81
C PRO A 127 -13.45 -2.47 0.39
N PRO A 128 -14.61 -2.48 -0.31
CA PRO A 128 -15.21 -1.29 -0.90
C PRO A 128 -15.42 -0.12 0.09
N GLU A 129 -15.75 -0.44 1.34
CA GLU A 129 -16.01 0.51 2.42
C GLU A 129 -14.77 1.33 2.80
N ASN A 130 -13.58 0.79 2.55
CA ASN A 130 -12.32 1.44 2.89
C ASN A 130 -11.64 2.13 1.69
N ILE A 131 -12.29 2.10 0.51
CA ILE A 131 -11.84 2.82 -0.68
C ILE A 131 -12.29 4.29 -0.58
N LEU A 132 -11.46 5.10 0.03
CA LEU A 132 -11.74 6.50 0.35
C LEU A 132 -10.71 7.42 -0.31
N SER A 133 -11.12 8.64 -0.65
CA SER A 133 -10.16 9.70 -0.95
C SER A 133 -9.67 10.38 0.35
N GLN A 134 -8.55 11.10 0.29
CA GLN A 134 -8.12 11.91 1.43
C GLN A 134 -9.19 12.95 1.83
N GLY A 135 -9.86 13.56 0.85
CA GLY A 135 -10.97 14.49 1.10
C GLY A 135 -12.09 13.84 1.91
N GLN A 136 -12.50 12.62 1.54
CA GLN A 136 -13.52 11.87 2.29
C GLN A 136 -13.07 11.49 3.71
N LEU A 137 -11.80 11.11 3.88
CA LEU A 137 -11.23 10.84 5.21
C LEU A 137 -11.30 12.08 6.11
N VAL A 138 -10.94 13.25 5.57
CA VAL A 138 -11.04 14.53 6.28
C VAL A 138 -12.49 14.85 6.63
N GLU A 139 -13.44 14.64 5.70
CA GLU A 139 -14.86 14.88 5.96
C GLU A 139 -15.42 13.99 7.09
N ILE A 140 -15.03 12.71 7.13
CA ILE A 140 -15.37 11.79 8.22
C ILE A 140 -14.85 12.35 9.55
N TRP A 141 -13.59 12.81 9.60
CA TRP A 141 -13.02 13.40 10.80
C TRP A 141 -13.71 14.70 11.22
N GLU A 142 -14.02 15.61 10.29
CA GLU A 142 -14.75 16.84 10.59
C GLU A 142 -16.14 16.56 11.18
N LYS A 143 -16.82 15.53 10.67
CA LYS A 143 -18.11 15.07 11.18
C LYS A 143 -18.01 14.50 12.59
N LEU A 144 -17.01 13.67 12.86
CA LEU A 144 -16.79 13.03 14.17
C LEU A 144 -16.32 14.03 15.23
N SER A 145 -15.42 14.94 14.87
CA SER A 145 -14.86 15.94 15.78
C SER A 145 -15.76 17.16 15.98
N GLY A 146 -16.73 17.39 15.09
CA GLY A 146 -17.58 18.57 15.08
C GLY A 146 -16.85 19.86 14.67
N LYS A 147 -15.62 19.76 14.15
CA LYS A 147 -14.80 20.91 13.76
C LYS A 147 -14.49 20.87 12.26
N LYS A 148 -14.68 22.02 11.59
CA LYS A 148 -14.23 22.21 10.20
C LYS A 148 -12.77 22.65 10.17
N LEU A 149 -11.99 22.04 9.29
CA LEU A 149 -10.59 22.35 9.07
C LEU A 149 -10.44 23.26 7.85
N GLU A 150 -9.51 24.21 7.92
CA GLU A 150 -9.06 24.98 6.76
C GLU A 150 -8.26 24.04 5.84
N LYS A 151 -8.75 23.83 4.62
CA LYS A 151 -8.14 22.94 3.64
C LYS A 151 -7.17 23.72 2.76
N ILE A 152 -5.92 23.26 2.70
CA ILE A 152 -4.88 23.82 1.84
C ILE A 152 -4.53 22.77 0.80
N TYR A 153 -4.88 23.01 -0.45
CA TYR A 153 -4.59 22.09 -1.55
C TYR A 153 -3.17 22.29 -2.05
N ILE A 154 -2.43 21.19 -2.24
CA ILE A 154 -1.04 21.18 -2.69
C ILE A 154 -0.98 20.62 -4.11
N PRO A 155 -0.73 21.45 -5.13
CA PRO A 155 -0.50 20.99 -6.49
C PRO A 155 0.63 19.96 -6.58
N GLY A 156 0.53 19.02 -7.52
CA GLY A 156 1.53 17.97 -7.68
C GLY A 156 2.93 18.52 -7.97
N GLU A 157 3.02 19.58 -8.77
CA GLU A 157 4.29 20.26 -9.06
C GLU A 157 4.95 20.86 -7.81
N ASP A 158 4.15 21.48 -6.94
CA ASP A 158 4.64 22.07 -5.68
C ASP A 158 5.10 20.97 -4.71
N PHE A 159 4.34 19.86 -4.64
CA PHE A 159 4.72 18.71 -3.81
C PHE A 159 6.05 18.11 -4.28
N LEU A 160 6.20 17.85 -5.59
CA LEU A 160 7.44 17.32 -6.16
C LEU A 160 8.61 18.30 -6.00
N ALA A 161 8.36 19.61 -6.16
CA ALA A 161 9.37 20.63 -5.92
C ALA A 161 9.85 20.64 -4.47
N SER A 162 8.95 20.42 -3.51
CA SER A 162 9.28 20.38 -2.08
C SER A 162 10.21 19.22 -1.68
N MET A 163 10.25 18.15 -2.47
CA MET A 163 11.18 17.02 -2.25
C MET A 163 12.65 17.42 -2.43
N LYS A 164 12.94 18.49 -3.19
CA LYS A 164 14.30 18.92 -3.48
C LYS A 164 15.02 19.34 -2.20
N GLY A 165 16.17 18.72 -1.94
CA GLY A 165 17.01 19.05 -0.78
C GLY A 165 16.69 18.27 0.49
N MET A 166 15.67 17.40 0.47
CA MET A 166 15.44 16.42 1.54
C MET A 166 16.47 15.27 1.46
N ASP A 167 16.62 14.51 2.55
CA ASP A 167 17.44 13.29 2.51
C ASP A 167 16.80 12.19 1.64
N TYR A 168 17.60 11.18 1.30
CA TYR A 168 17.20 10.11 0.38
C TYR A 168 15.94 9.35 0.84
N VAL A 169 15.82 9.08 2.14
CA VAL A 169 14.70 8.31 2.70
C VAL A 169 13.42 9.13 2.67
N ALA A 170 13.52 10.42 3.04
CA ALA A 170 12.39 11.34 2.93
C ALA A 170 11.90 11.48 1.48
N GLN A 171 12.82 11.62 0.51
CA GLN A 171 12.45 11.67 -0.91
C GLN A 171 11.76 10.37 -1.38
N ALA A 172 12.23 9.20 -0.92
CA ALA A 172 11.60 7.93 -1.27
C ALA A 172 10.16 7.86 -0.75
N GLY A 173 9.94 8.21 0.53
CA GLY A 173 8.62 8.25 1.13
C GLY A 173 7.68 9.27 0.47
N MET A 174 8.20 10.46 0.13
CA MET A 174 7.41 11.45 -0.61
C MET A 174 7.05 10.97 -2.01
N GLY A 175 7.95 10.28 -2.71
CA GLY A 175 7.63 9.64 -3.99
C GLY A 175 6.46 8.66 -3.87
N HIS A 176 6.47 7.80 -2.84
CA HIS A 176 5.34 6.90 -2.57
C HIS A 176 4.04 7.65 -2.28
N PHE A 177 4.08 8.72 -1.48
CA PHE A 177 2.94 9.59 -1.24
C PHE A 177 2.41 10.22 -2.53
N TYR A 178 3.30 10.64 -3.43
CA TYR A 178 2.91 11.18 -4.72
C TYR A 178 2.10 10.16 -5.51
N HIS A 179 2.60 8.93 -5.64
CA HIS A 179 1.90 7.85 -6.35
C HIS A 179 0.54 7.50 -5.71
N ILE A 180 0.46 7.50 -4.38
CA ILE A 180 -0.80 7.18 -3.68
C ILE A 180 -1.84 8.28 -3.87
N PHE A 181 -1.49 9.53 -3.57
CA PHE A 181 -2.46 10.62 -3.43
C PHE A 181 -2.64 11.48 -4.68
N TYR A 182 -1.73 11.41 -5.67
CA TYR A 182 -1.85 12.14 -6.94
C TYR A 182 -2.18 11.19 -8.10
N GLU A 183 -1.48 10.07 -8.23
CA GLU A 183 -1.73 9.10 -9.32
C GLU A 183 -2.83 8.08 -8.98
N GLY A 184 -3.18 7.93 -7.70
CA GLY A 184 -4.15 6.92 -7.26
C GLY A 184 -3.67 5.50 -7.50
N CYS A 185 -2.37 5.23 -7.37
CA CYS A 185 -1.75 3.95 -7.75
C CYS A 185 -2.35 2.72 -7.07
N LEU A 186 -3.08 2.91 -5.97
CA LEU A 186 -3.74 1.83 -5.23
C LEU A 186 -5.03 1.34 -5.88
N THR A 187 -5.63 2.11 -6.80
CA THR A 187 -6.94 1.79 -7.41
C THR A 187 -7.03 2.18 -8.88
N ASN A 188 -5.97 2.70 -9.50
CA ASN A 188 -5.96 3.11 -10.92
C ASN A 188 -5.80 1.94 -11.90
N PHE A 189 -6.02 0.71 -11.42
CA PHE A 189 -5.98 -0.51 -12.20
C PHE A 189 -6.98 -1.54 -11.66
N GLU A 190 -7.52 -2.35 -12.58
CA GLU A 190 -8.35 -3.50 -12.26
C GLU A 190 -7.49 -4.69 -11.83
N ILE A 191 -7.99 -5.46 -10.85
CA ILE A 191 -7.36 -6.73 -10.48
C ILE A 191 -7.62 -7.71 -11.63
N GLY A 192 -6.53 -8.20 -12.24
CA GLY A 192 -6.60 -9.16 -13.35
C GLY A 192 -6.81 -10.59 -12.88
N GLU A 193 -6.82 -11.54 -13.84
CA GLU A 193 -7.05 -12.98 -13.57
C GLU A 193 -5.99 -13.61 -12.65
N ASP A 194 -4.77 -13.06 -12.63
CA ASP A 194 -3.66 -13.51 -11.76
C ASP A 194 -3.67 -12.86 -10.36
N GLY A 195 -4.82 -12.32 -9.96
CA GLY A 195 -5.00 -11.64 -8.68
C GLY A 195 -6.34 -11.98 -8.04
N GLU A 196 -6.36 -12.02 -6.71
CA GLU A 196 -7.55 -12.28 -5.92
C GLU A 196 -7.83 -11.10 -4.99
N GLU A 197 -9.09 -10.84 -4.67
CA GLU A 197 -9.48 -9.80 -3.71
C GLU A 197 -9.97 -10.46 -2.41
N ALA A 198 -9.36 -10.06 -1.29
CA ALA A 198 -9.52 -10.74 -0.01
C ALA A 198 -10.94 -10.64 0.57
N SER A 199 -11.59 -9.48 0.47
CA SER A 199 -12.97 -9.29 0.96
C SER A 199 -14.01 -10.11 0.15
N ASN A 200 -13.72 -10.40 -1.13
CA ASN A 200 -14.51 -11.33 -1.93
C ASN A 200 -14.28 -12.80 -1.53
N LEU A 201 -13.03 -13.16 -1.19
CA LEU A 201 -12.69 -14.53 -0.81
C LEU A 201 -13.15 -14.90 0.60
N TYR A 202 -13.22 -13.92 1.51
CA TYR A 202 -13.51 -14.06 2.93
C TYR A 202 -14.52 -12.99 3.40
N PRO A 203 -15.78 -13.01 2.91
CA PRO A 203 -16.79 -11.97 3.17
C PRO A 203 -17.31 -11.93 4.62
N GLU A 204 -16.89 -12.87 5.46
CA GLU A 204 -17.22 -12.90 6.89
C GLU A 204 -16.39 -11.94 7.76
N GLU A 205 -15.33 -11.34 7.20
CA GLU A 205 -14.52 -10.27 7.82
C GLU A 205 -15.04 -8.88 7.44
#